data_AF-A0A915P9H9-F1
#
_entry.id   AF-A0A915P9H9-F1
#
_cell.length_a   1.000
_cell.length_b   1.000
_cell.length_c   1.000
_cell.angle_alpha   90.00
_cell.angle_beta   90.00
_cell.angle_gamma   90.00
#
_symmetry.space_group_name_H-M   'P 1'
#
loop_
_entity.id
_entity.type
_entity.pdbx_description
1 polymer ?
#
loop_
_entity_poly.entity_id
_entity_poly.type
_entity_poly.pdbx_seq_one_letter_code
_entity_poly.pdbx_strand_id
1 'polypeptide(L)'
;MDAQITYKCRSDNANVLATVKCEDGTLFAALCSTNGTFGKELISFDYADVNTICTVDCPAGETNFILNGSLYYIPLRRQWGHQRFCLPIHRSSASRQFGC
;
A
#
# COMPACT_ATOMS: atom_id res chain seq x y z
N MET A 1 5.50 5.27 2.07
CA MET A 1 4.59 5.40 0.90
C MET A 1 4.11 4.02 0.57
N ASP A 2 2.83 3.79 0.31
CA ASP A 2 2.32 2.42 0.11
C ASP A 2 2.06 2.14 -1.37
N ALA A 3 2.44 0.95 -1.83
CA ALA A 3 2.22 0.49 -3.19
C ALA A 3 1.47 -0.84 -3.20
N GLN A 4 0.43 -0.95 -4.02
CA GLN A 4 -0.22 -2.22 -4.27
C GLN A 4 0.46 -2.92 -5.44
N ILE A 5 1.16 -4.02 -5.16
CA ILE A 5 1.70 -4.89 -6.20
C ILE A 5 0.65 -5.93 -6.57
N THR A 6 0.57 -6.26 -7.86
CA THR A 6 -0.24 -7.39 -8.36
C THR A 6 0.68 -8.38 -9.03
N TYR A 7 0.60 -9.64 -8.65
CA TYR A 7 1.48 -10.69 -9.16
C TYR A 7 0.68 -11.91 -9.58
N LYS A 8 1.29 -12.72 -10.46
CA LYS A 8 0.81 -14.06 -10.81
C LYS A 8 1.91 -15.06 -10.46
N CYS A 9 1.67 -15.91 -9.47
CA CYS A 9 2.62 -16.94 -9.09
C CYS A 9 2.20 -18.31 -9.59
N ARG A 10 3.08 -18.99 -10.33
CA ARG A 10 2.89 -20.36 -10.83
C ARG A 10 4.00 -21.26 -10.29
N SER A 11 3.63 -22.45 -9.83
CA SER A 11 4.57 -23.50 -9.42
C SER A 11 4.19 -24.80 -10.12
N ASP A 12 5.15 -25.65 -10.47
CA ASP A 12 4.87 -26.97 -11.04
C ASP A 12 4.40 -27.99 -9.98
N ASN A 13 4.59 -27.65 -8.70
CA ASN A 13 4.04 -28.40 -7.58
C ASN A 13 2.60 -27.91 -7.28
N ALA A 14 1.89 -28.64 -6.41
CA ALA A 14 0.55 -28.28 -5.95
C ALA A 14 0.50 -26.88 -5.27
N ASN A 15 -0.60 -26.53 -4.61
CA ASN A 15 -0.71 -25.25 -3.90
C ASN A 15 0.43 -25.10 -2.86
N VAL A 16 1.29 -24.11 -3.08
CA VAL A 16 2.52 -23.88 -2.31
C VAL A 16 2.57 -22.42 -1.89
N LEU A 17 3.07 -22.17 -0.69
CA LEU A 17 3.35 -20.84 -0.18
C LEU A 17 4.82 -20.50 -0.45
N ALA A 18 5.05 -19.52 -1.31
CA ALA A 18 6.38 -19.01 -1.63
C ALA A 18 6.74 -17.84 -0.73
N THR A 19 8.01 -17.74 -0.34
CA THR A 19 8.52 -16.58 0.39
C THR A 19 9.22 -15.65 -0.59
N VAL A 20 8.81 -14.39 -0.64
CA VAL A 20 9.44 -13.35 -1.46
C VAL A 20 10.25 -12.45 -0.57
N LYS A 21 11.55 -12.36 -0.82
CA LYS A 21 12.50 -11.52 -0.08
C LYS A 21 13.24 -10.61 -1.06
N CYS A 22 13.21 -9.31 -0.82
CA CYS A 22 13.93 -8.33 -1.62
C CYS A 22 15.17 -7.80 -0.88
N GLU A 23 16.15 -7.29 -1.63
CA GLU A 23 17.39 -6.72 -1.09
C GLU A 23 17.16 -5.48 -0.22
N ASP A 24 16.06 -4.76 -0.47
CA ASP A 24 15.61 -3.62 0.34
C ASP A 24 15.03 -4.01 1.72
N GLY A 25 14.94 -5.31 2.02
CA GLY A 25 14.38 -5.84 3.26
C GLY A 25 12.88 -6.14 3.20
N THR A 26 12.21 -5.86 2.08
CA THR A 26 10.81 -6.25 1.86
C THR A 26 10.66 -7.77 1.92
N LEU A 27 9.66 -8.23 2.68
CA LEU A 27 9.36 -9.65 2.85
C LEU A 27 7.85 -9.87 2.82
N PHE A 28 7.38 -10.74 1.93
CA PHE A 28 5.98 -11.15 1.88
C PHE A 28 5.83 -12.59 1.39
N ALA A 29 4.65 -13.19 1.62
CA ALA A 29 4.34 -14.54 1.17
C ALA A 29 3.41 -14.50 -0.05
N ALA A 30 3.70 -15.32 -1.06
CA ALA A 30 2.90 -15.45 -2.27
C ALA A 30 2.32 -16.86 -2.39
N LEU A 31 1.01 -16.96 -2.61
CA LEU A 31 0.36 -18.23 -2.92
C LEU A 31 0.60 -18.58 -4.38
N CYS A 32 1.11 -19.78 -4.63
CA CYS A 32 1.44 -20.29 -5.95
C CYS A 32 0.68 -21.59 -6.22
N SER A 33 0.25 -21.79 -7.46
CA SER A 33 -0.45 -23.01 -7.89
C SER A 33 -0.02 -23.44 -9.29
N THR A 34 -0.35 -24.66 -9.68
CA THR A 34 -0.09 -25.20 -11.03
C THR A 34 -0.73 -24.39 -12.15
N ASN A 35 -1.93 -23.87 -11.91
CA ASN A 35 -2.68 -23.03 -12.85
C ASN A 35 -2.25 -21.55 -12.80
N GLY A 36 -1.44 -21.19 -11.81
CA GLY A 36 -1.10 -19.81 -11.50
C GLY A 36 -2.17 -19.13 -10.65
N THR A 37 -1.74 -18.51 -9.55
CA THR A 37 -2.60 -17.76 -8.64
C THR A 37 -2.31 -16.28 -8.77
N PHE A 38 -3.35 -15.44 -8.86
CA PHE A 38 -3.21 -14.00 -8.79
C PHE A 38 -3.28 -13.53 -7.34
N GLY A 39 -2.34 -12.68 -6.95
CA GLY A 39 -2.28 -12.08 -5.63
C GLY A 39 -2.09 -10.59 -5.70
N LYS A 40 -2.44 -9.93 -4.60
CA LYS A 40 -2.18 -8.51 -4.39
C LYS A 40 -1.55 -8.35 -3.02
N GLU A 41 -0.51 -7.55 -2.94
CA GLU A 41 0.16 -7.23 -1.68
C GLU A 41 0.31 -5.72 -1.55
N LEU A 42 0.19 -5.21 -0.33
CA LEU A 42 0.42 -3.81 -0.02
C LEU A 42 1.77 -3.68 0.67
N ILE A 43 2.72 -3.01 0.01
CA ILE A 43 4.10 -2.87 0.50
C ILE A 43 4.38 -1.40 0.76
N SER A 44 4.96 -1.11 1.91
CA SER A 44 5.42 0.23 2.28
C SER A 44 6.88 0.42 1.86
N PHE A 45 7.14 1.51 1.14
CA PHE A 45 8.46 1.94 0.71
C PHE A 45 8.81 3.31 1.32
N ASP A 46 10.08 3.48 1.68
CA ASP A 46 10.62 4.74 2.23
C ASP A 46 11.20 5.66 1.14
N TYR A 47 11.23 5.19 -0.10
CA TYR A 47 11.73 5.89 -1.28
C TYR A 47 10.69 5.91 -2.41
N ALA A 48 10.85 6.87 -3.32
CA ALA A 48 9.97 7.03 -4.46
C ALA A 48 10.31 6.04 -5.58
N ASP A 49 11.59 5.89 -5.92
CA ASP A 49 12.02 5.01 -7.01
C ASP A 49 12.40 3.63 -6.46
N VAL A 50 11.57 2.64 -6.78
CA VAL A 50 11.78 1.23 -6.45
C VAL A 50 12.57 0.58 -7.58
N ASN A 51 13.72 0.00 -7.25
CA ASN A 51 14.49 -0.87 -8.13
C ASN A 51 15.30 -1.84 -7.26
N THR A 52 14.70 -2.97 -6.92
CA THR A 52 15.31 -3.99 -6.05
C THR A 52 15.23 -5.35 -6.70
N ILE A 53 16.25 -6.19 -6.46
CA ILE A 53 16.18 -7.60 -6.79
C ILE A 53 15.40 -8.30 -5.67
N CYS A 54 14.51 -9.20 -6.07
CA CYS A 54 13.72 -10.02 -5.17
C CYS A 54 13.90 -11.50 -5.51
N THR A 55 14.05 -12.29 -4.47
CA THR A 55 14.18 -13.73 -4.50
C THR A 55 12.87 -14.36 -4.05
N VAL A 56 12.32 -15.24 -4.87
CA VAL A 56 11.17 -16.09 -4.54
C VAL A 56 11.69 -17.47 -4.19
N ASP A 57 11.57 -17.85 -2.93
CA ASP A 57 11.91 -19.16 -2.42
C ASP A 57 10.63 -20.02 -2.35
N CYS A 58 10.61 -21.09 -3.15
CA CYS A 58 9.60 -22.13 -3.12
C CYS A 58 10.25 -23.48 -2.82
N PRO A 59 9.51 -24.44 -2.23
CA PRO A 59 9.91 -25.86 -2.17
C PRO A 59 10.37 -26.48 -3.51
N ALA A 60 9.90 -25.94 -4.64
CA ALA A 60 10.27 -26.40 -5.98
C ALA A 60 11.59 -25.78 -6.52
N GLY A 61 12.13 -24.78 -5.83
CA GLY A 61 13.33 -24.05 -6.24
C GLY A 61 13.22 -22.55 -5.98
N GLU A 62 14.32 -21.86 -6.26
CA GLU A 62 14.47 -20.42 -6.07
C GLU A 62 14.48 -19.70 -7.42
N THR A 63 13.84 -18.54 -7.50
CA THR A 63 13.86 -17.69 -8.71
C THR A 63 14.04 -16.22 -8.33
N ASN A 64 14.74 -15.46 -9.18
CA ASN A 64 14.98 -14.03 -8.96
C ASN A 64 14.21 -13.20 -9.99
N PHE A 65 13.67 -12.07 -9.54
CA PHE A 65 13.04 -11.07 -10.40
C PHE A 65 13.41 -9.65 -9.93
N ILE A 66 13.24 -8.68 -10.82
CA ILE A 66 13.46 -7.27 -10.51
C ILE A 66 12.10 -6.63 -10.22
N LEU A 67 11.95 -6.04 -9.03
CA LEU A 67 10.81 -5.21 -8.70
C LEU A 67 11.18 -3.74 -8.99
N ASN A 68 10.53 -3.15 -9.99
CA ASN A 68 10.78 -1.77 -10.38
C ASN A 68 9.50 -0.93 -10.50
N GLY A 69 9.58 0.35 -10.16
CA GLY A 69 8.49 1.31 -10.29
C GLY A 69 8.79 2.64 -9.62
N SER A 70 7.97 3.66 -9.88
CA SER A 70 8.07 4.97 -9.24
C SER A 70 6.79 5.31 -8.50
N LEU A 71 6.91 5.71 -7.24
CA LEU A 71 5.84 6.09 -6.33
C LEU A 71 5.76 7.61 -6.23
N TYR A 72 4.54 8.13 -6.31
CA TYR A 72 4.30 9.56 -6.17
C TYR A 72 3.91 9.89 -4.73
N TYR A 73 4.56 10.88 -4.16
CA TYR A 73 4.18 11.42 -2.86
C TYR A 73 2.83 12.14 -2.97
N ILE A 74 1.85 11.68 -2.21
CA ILE A 74 0.58 12.36 -2.05
C ILE A 74 0.70 13.24 -0.79
N PRO A 75 0.89 14.56 -0.92
CA PRO A 75 0.90 15.43 0.25
C PRO A 75 -0.45 15.30 0.95
N LEU A 76 -0.43 14.96 2.24
CA LEU A 76 -1.61 15.09 3.08
C LEU A 76 -2.04 16.55 3.01
N ARG A 77 -3.17 16.83 2.34
CA ARG A 77 -3.81 18.13 2.49
C ARG A 77 -4.06 18.30 3.97
N ARG A 78 -3.34 19.23 4.61
CA ARG A 78 -3.66 19.70 5.95
C ARG A 78 -5.12 20.13 5.95
N GLN A 79 -6.05 19.26 6.34
CA GLN A 79 -7.37 19.67 6.76
C GLN A 79 -7.24 20.27 8.16
N TRP A 80 -6.52 21.40 8.26
CA TRP A 80 -6.75 22.36 9.32
C TRP A 80 -7.93 23.22 8.87
N GLY A 81 -9.11 22.69 9.15
CA GLY A 81 -10.38 23.30 8.85
C GLY A 81 -11.41 22.84 9.86
N HIS A 82 -11.13 23.03 11.15
CA HIS A 82 -12.19 23.28 12.13
C HIS A 82 -12.92 24.59 11.75
N GLN A 83 -13.62 24.59 10.61
CA GLN A 83 -14.72 25.51 10.43
C GLN A 83 -15.85 24.95 11.30
N ARG A 84 -15.89 25.42 12.55
CA ARG A 84 -17.17 25.53 13.24
C ARG A 84 -18.08 26.28 12.28
N PHE A 85 -19.03 25.58 11.68
CA PHE A 85 -20.17 26.20 11.04
C PHE A 85 -20.96 26.90 12.14
N CYS A 86 -20.56 28.13 12.49
CA CYS A 86 -21.50 29.10 13.02
C CYS A 86 -22.33 29.55 11.81
N LEU A 87 -23.33 28.73 11.46
CA LEU A 87 -24.40 29.16 10.58
C LEU A 87 -25.01 30.41 11.21
N PRO A 88 -25.09 31.55 10.50
CA PRO A 88 -25.92 32.64 10.97
C PRO A 88 -27.36 32.14 10.93
N ILE A 89 -27.94 31.86 12.10
CA ILE A 89 -29.38 31.76 12.22
C ILE A 89 -29.89 33.17 11.91
N HIS A 90 -30.55 33.31 10.76
CA HIS A 90 -31.23 34.54 10.39
C HIS A 90 -32.41 34.72 11.36
N ARG A 91 -32.17 35.32 12.52
CA ARG A 91 -33.22 35.89 13.35
C ARG A 91 -32.76 37.17 14.00
N SER A 92 -33.53 38.19 13.64
CA SER A 92 -33.56 39.56 14.10
C SER A 92 -33.25 39.74 15.59
N SER A 93 -32.60 40.86 15.88
CA SER A 93 -32.50 41.55 17.18
C SER A 93 -31.55 41.01 18.26
N ALA A 94 -30.47 41.78 18.47
CA ALA A 94 -29.92 42.23 19.75
C ALA A 94 -29.67 41.19 20.87
N SER A 95 -28.45 40.68 20.94
CA SER A 95 -27.57 40.59 22.13
C SER A 95 -26.50 39.52 21.88
N ARG A 96 -25.22 39.91 21.86
CA ARG A 96 -24.10 38.97 21.72
C ARG A 96 -23.71 38.48 23.12
N GLN A 97 -24.07 37.24 23.45
CA GLN A 97 -23.39 36.47 24.49
C GLN A 97 -23.00 35.12 23.88
N PHE A 98 -21.70 34.83 23.92
CA PHE A 98 -21.14 33.54 23.54
C PHE A 98 -20.64 32.87 24.82
N GLY A 99 -21.23 31.73 25.18
CA GLY A 99 -20.64 30.74 26.07
C GLY A 99 -20.03 29.62 25.24
N CYS A 100 -18.96 29.00 25.74
CA CYS A 100 -18.33 27.82 25.14
C CYS A 100 -19.28 26.62 25.07
#